data_AF-A0A7V9HCY2-F1
#
_entry.id   AF-A0A7V9HCY2-F1
#
_cell.length_a   1.000
_cell.length_b   1.000
_cell.length_c   1.000
_cell.angle_alpha   90.00
_cell.angle_beta   90.00
_cell.angle_gamma   90.00
#
_symmetry.space_group_name_H-M   'P 1'
#
loop_
_entity.id
_entity.type
_entity.pdbx_description
1 polymer ?
#
loop_
_entity_poly.entity_id
_entity_poly.type
_entity_poly.pdbx_seq_one_letter_code
_entity_poly.pdbx_strand_id
1 'polypeptide(L)'
;MTVAPACLVLLGVAMFLHGAPTRRWSACYVVGAVLCLYLHATLVLLVASCSAGVAVHRLASRPPGIFRDLAPWVAANAAVVVLASPAIFAMAVASRTGGLDWIGPLAARDVVRGISALLSGMVTPLPTPGLWLAAAFGLTLTASLWDRRPDMRAVTVLVLIPCCFVGIAVLVSLSRPIFLPRILCWLVVPLCALIGYQLGRASRFRLVLAGATSLTFLIGLIWQLVVPGTVKEPWREALMTLRPGLQRADLLVLSPRFNPLILEYYAPGLGNVRMWDETLPPTIMTSVAAKLGIASVSRAEIIQTVAAGRRVWILSNTPDLPFLAELSRAVRLPADEKQWLCGKSPCITAVEWAPGPA
;
A
#
# COMPACT_ATOMS: atom_id res chain seq x y z
N MET A 1 -2.84 -1.72 -11.44
CA MET A 1 -3.98 -1.16 -12.19
C MET A 1 -4.16 0.37 -12.02
N THR A 2 -3.52 1.02 -11.05
CA THR A 2 -3.66 2.48 -10.80
C THR A 2 -2.82 3.40 -11.70
N VAL A 3 -1.81 2.84 -12.36
CA VAL A 3 -0.83 3.60 -13.17
C VAL A 3 -1.46 4.30 -14.37
N ALA A 4 -2.27 3.58 -15.17
CA ALA A 4 -2.87 4.15 -16.37
C ALA A 4 -3.83 5.32 -16.06
N PRO A 5 -4.75 5.22 -15.08
CA PRO A 5 -5.53 6.37 -14.62
C PRO A 5 -4.69 7.55 -14.14
N ALA A 6 -3.61 7.31 -13.38
CA ALA A 6 -2.70 8.37 -12.94
C ALA A 6 -2.01 9.07 -14.13
N CYS A 7 -1.61 8.32 -15.16
CA CYS A 7 -1.09 8.89 -16.41
C CYS A 7 -2.11 9.81 -17.09
N LEU A 8 -3.38 9.39 -17.17
CA LEU A 8 -4.47 10.20 -17.75
C LEU A 8 -4.68 11.51 -16.98
N VAL A 9 -4.63 11.45 -15.65
CA VAL A 9 -4.72 12.63 -14.78
C VAL A 9 -3.57 13.60 -15.08
N LEU A 10 -2.33 13.13 -15.06
CA LEU A 10 -1.14 13.97 -15.31
C LEU A 10 -1.13 14.54 -16.73
N LEU A 11 -1.56 13.76 -17.73
CA LEU A 11 -1.70 14.23 -19.12
C LEU A 11 -2.78 15.32 -19.21
N GLY A 12 -3.95 15.10 -18.59
CA GLY A 12 -5.01 16.10 -18.52
C GLY A 12 -4.54 17.42 -17.90
N VAL A 13 -3.75 17.34 -16.81
CA VAL A 13 -3.11 18.50 -16.20
C VAL A 13 -2.13 19.17 -17.16
N ALA A 14 -1.22 18.41 -17.76
CA ALA A 14 -0.22 18.95 -18.69
C ALA A 14 -0.87 19.72 -19.84
N MET A 15 -1.93 19.15 -20.43
CA MET A 15 -2.69 19.78 -21.52
C MET A 15 -3.49 20.99 -21.04
N PHE A 16 -4.04 20.96 -19.82
CA PHE A 16 -4.69 22.12 -19.21
C PHE A 16 -3.72 23.30 -19.02
N LEU A 17 -2.47 23.02 -18.62
CA LEU A 17 -1.41 24.03 -18.48
C LEU A 17 -0.87 24.53 -19.82
N HIS A 18 -1.16 23.85 -20.94
CA HIS A 18 -0.63 24.21 -22.25
C HIS A 18 -1.27 25.48 -22.85
N GLY A 19 -2.48 25.88 -22.43
CA GLY A 19 -3.03 27.21 -22.74
C GLY A 19 -4.42 27.26 -23.38
N ALA A 20 -5.05 26.14 -23.70
CA ALA A 20 -6.47 26.12 -24.08
C ALA A 20 -7.14 24.87 -23.48
N PRO A 21 -7.89 25.00 -22.37
CA PRO A 21 -8.66 23.89 -21.82
C PRO A 21 -9.72 23.49 -22.85
N THR A 22 -9.41 22.48 -23.67
CA THR A 22 -10.44 21.86 -24.52
C THR A 22 -11.30 20.97 -23.65
N ARG A 23 -12.60 20.88 -23.97
CA ARG A 23 -13.52 19.95 -23.30
C ARG A 23 -12.97 18.51 -23.25
N ARG A 24 -12.21 18.11 -24.27
CA ARG A 24 -11.56 16.80 -24.37
C ARG A 24 -10.53 16.56 -23.26
N TRP A 25 -9.65 17.52 -22.99
CA TRP A 25 -8.60 17.36 -21.96
C TRP A 25 -9.16 17.46 -20.54
N SER A 26 -10.17 18.31 -20.32
CA SER A 26 -10.92 18.32 -19.06
C SER A 26 -11.63 16.99 -18.83
N ALA A 27 -12.28 16.41 -19.85
CA ALA A 27 -12.90 15.09 -19.75
C ALA A 27 -11.86 13.99 -19.45
N CYS A 28 -10.68 14.03 -20.09
CA CYS A 28 -9.58 13.11 -19.81
C CYS A 28 -9.15 13.17 -18.34
N TYR A 29 -8.95 14.38 -17.80
CA TYR A 29 -8.65 14.57 -16.37
C TYR A 29 -9.77 14.03 -15.47
N VAL A 30 -11.03 14.39 -15.74
CA VAL A 30 -12.18 13.97 -14.92
C VAL A 30 -12.30 12.44 -14.90
N VAL A 31 -12.26 11.79 -16.06
CA VAL A 31 -12.34 10.32 -16.16
C VAL A 31 -11.18 9.67 -15.44
N GLY A 32 -9.94 10.14 -15.68
CA GLY A 32 -8.76 9.62 -15.00
C GLY A 32 -8.85 9.75 -13.47
N ALA A 33 -9.28 10.92 -12.98
CA ALA A 33 -9.39 11.20 -11.55
C ALA A 33 -10.49 10.37 -10.88
N VAL A 34 -11.65 10.24 -11.51
CA VAL A 34 -12.74 9.38 -11.03
C VAL A 34 -12.27 7.93 -10.96
N LEU A 35 -11.65 7.40 -12.03
CA LEU A 35 -11.10 6.04 -12.03
C LEU A 35 -10.05 5.85 -10.94
N CYS A 36 -9.16 6.83 -10.74
CA CYS A 36 -8.20 6.82 -9.64
C CYS A 36 -8.89 6.64 -8.28
N LEU A 37 -9.94 7.44 -8.00
CA LEU A 37 -10.67 7.38 -6.74
C LEU A 37 -11.39 6.05 -6.52
N TYR A 38 -11.98 5.46 -7.56
CA TYR A 38 -12.62 4.15 -7.45
C TYR A 38 -11.62 2.99 -7.33
N LEU A 39 -10.43 3.12 -7.90
CA LEU A 39 -9.43 2.05 -7.89
C LEU A 39 -8.58 2.02 -6.61
N HIS A 40 -8.28 3.18 -6.01
CA HIS A 40 -7.47 3.21 -4.79
C HIS A 40 -7.68 4.49 -3.98
N ALA A 41 -8.06 4.33 -2.71
CA ALA A 41 -8.44 5.46 -1.83
C ALA A 41 -7.36 6.55 -1.69
N THR A 42 -6.08 6.16 -1.60
CA THR A 42 -4.97 7.13 -1.45
C THR A 42 -4.74 7.99 -2.69
N LEU A 43 -5.38 7.71 -3.83
CA LEU A 43 -5.28 8.57 -5.02
C LEU A 43 -6.12 9.84 -4.91
N VAL A 44 -6.93 9.99 -3.86
CA VAL A 44 -7.48 11.31 -3.48
C VAL A 44 -6.37 12.34 -3.24
N LEU A 45 -5.23 11.89 -2.70
CA LEU A 45 -4.07 12.75 -2.48
C LEU A 45 -3.42 13.18 -3.80
N LEU A 46 -3.51 12.35 -4.86
CA LEU A 46 -3.05 12.70 -6.21
C LEU A 46 -3.96 13.78 -6.81
N VAL A 47 -5.28 13.62 -6.71
CA VAL A 47 -6.23 14.63 -7.21
C VAL A 47 -6.01 15.97 -6.49
N ALA A 48 -5.85 15.92 -5.16
CA ALA A 48 -5.52 17.09 -4.35
C ALA A 48 -4.18 17.73 -4.74
N SER A 49 -3.13 16.93 -4.96
CA SER A 49 -1.82 17.44 -5.36
C SER A 49 -1.82 18.04 -6.77
N CYS A 50 -2.61 17.49 -7.71
CA CYS A 50 -2.83 18.09 -9.02
C CYS A 50 -3.48 19.47 -8.90
N SER A 51 -4.51 19.61 -8.06
CA SER A 51 -5.18 20.91 -7.84
C SER A 51 -4.26 21.93 -7.18
N ALA A 52 -3.46 21.51 -6.19
CA ALA A 52 -2.43 22.36 -5.58
C ALA A 52 -1.38 22.79 -6.63
N GLY A 53 -0.88 21.85 -7.43
CA GLY A 53 0.14 22.13 -8.46
C GLY A 53 -0.35 23.10 -9.54
N VAL A 54 -1.58 22.92 -10.04
CA VAL A 54 -2.20 23.83 -11.02
C VAL A 54 -2.39 25.23 -10.43
N ALA A 55 -2.88 25.32 -9.18
CA ALA A 55 -3.06 26.60 -8.50
C ALA A 55 -1.72 27.33 -8.32
N VAL A 56 -0.69 26.65 -7.81
CA VAL A 56 0.65 27.23 -7.64
C VAL A 56 1.24 27.68 -8.97
N HIS A 57 1.13 26.86 -10.02
CA HIS A 57 1.61 27.23 -11.35
C HIS A 57 0.95 28.52 -11.87
N ARG A 58 -0.38 28.62 -11.78
CA ARG A 58 -1.13 29.78 -12.27
C ARG A 58 -0.85 31.03 -11.43
N LEU A 59 -0.74 30.90 -10.12
CA LEU A 59 -0.36 32.00 -9.22
C LEU A 59 1.06 32.50 -9.54
N ALA A 60 2.01 31.61 -9.83
CA ALA A 60 3.36 31.97 -10.20
C ALA A 60 3.44 32.66 -11.57
N SER A 61 2.61 32.27 -12.54
CA SER A 61 2.56 32.90 -13.87
C SER A 61 1.84 34.26 -13.91
N ARG A 62 1.11 34.65 -12.85
CA ARG A 62 0.38 35.93 -12.70
C ARG A 62 -0.41 36.38 -13.96
N PRO A 63 -1.23 35.53 -14.60
CA PRO A 63 -2.00 35.95 -15.76
C PRO A 63 -3.09 36.96 -15.35
N PRO A 64 -3.37 37.98 -16.18
CA PRO A 64 -4.55 38.83 -15.98
C PRO A 64 -5.81 37.96 -16.06
N GLY A 65 -6.69 38.05 -15.05
CA GLY A 65 -7.93 37.27 -15.02
C GLY A 65 -7.80 35.83 -14.52
N ILE A 66 -6.87 35.54 -13.59
CA ILE A 66 -6.62 34.21 -13.01
C ILE A 66 -7.89 33.41 -12.66
N PHE A 67 -8.94 34.06 -12.14
CA PHE A 67 -10.19 33.39 -11.79
C PHE A 67 -10.94 32.84 -13.01
N ARG A 68 -10.93 33.57 -14.14
CA ARG A 68 -11.54 33.14 -15.40
C ARG A 68 -10.80 31.92 -15.96
N ASP A 69 -9.47 31.92 -15.85
CA ASP A 69 -8.62 30.82 -16.29
C ASP A 69 -8.76 29.56 -15.41
N LEU A 70 -9.04 29.74 -14.11
CA LEU A 70 -9.24 28.63 -13.17
C LEU A 70 -10.66 28.08 -13.18
N ALA A 71 -11.66 28.82 -13.68
CA ALA A 71 -13.05 28.37 -13.69
C ALA A 71 -13.26 26.98 -14.34
N PRO A 72 -12.65 26.65 -15.51
CA PRO A 72 -12.76 25.31 -16.08
C PRO A 72 -12.10 24.22 -15.23
N TRP A 73 -11.02 24.56 -14.50
CA TRP A 73 -10.36 23.63 -13.59
C TRP A 73 -11.21 23.33 -12.35
N VAL A 74 -11.82 24.37 -11.78
CA VAL A 74 -12.76 24.26 -10.66
C VAL A 74 -13.97 23.44 -11.08
N ALA A 75 -14.55 23.69 -12.26
CA ALA A 75 -15.65 22.92 -12.80
C ALA A 75 -15.29 21.44 -13.01
N ALA A 76 -14.07 21.14 -13.50
CA ALA A 76 -13.60 19.77 -13.65
C ALA A 76 -13.47 19.06 -12.28
N ASN A 77 -12.92 19.72 -11.26
CA ASN A 77 -12.84 19.15 -9.91
C ASN A 77 -14.21 18.95 -9.27
N ALA A 78 -15.14 19.88 -9.48
CA ALA A 78 -16.53 19.73 -9.03
C ALA A 78 -17.17 18.48 -9.66
N ALA A 79 -16.97 18.27 -10.97
CA ALA A 79 -17.43 17.07 -11.66
C ALA A 79 -16.81 15.79 -11.07
N VAL A 80 -15.50 15.80 -10.76
CA VAL A 80 -14.83 14.66 -10.09
C VAL A 80 -15.47 14.37 -8.73
N VAL A 81 -15.71 15.38 -7.90
CA VAL A 81 -16.32 15.21 -6.58
C VAL A 81 -17.73 14.64 -6.69
N VAL A 82 -18.55 15.14 -7.61
CA VAL A 82 -19.91 14.64 -7.84
C VAL A 82 -19.89 13.17 -8.29
N LEU A 83 -19.10 12.85 -9.32
CA LEU A 83 -19.03 11.51 -9.89
C LEU A 83 -18.37 10.47 -8.97
N ALA A 84 -17.42 10.89 -8.15
CA ALA A 84 -16.73 10.04 -7.18
C ALA A 84 -17.35 10.07 -5.78
N SER A 85 -18.48 10.76 -5.59
CA SER A 85 -19.12 10.90 -4.27
C SER A 85 -19.41 9.57 -3.56
N PRO A 86 -19.83 8.46 -4.22
CA PRO A 86 -20.02 7.17 -3.55
C PRO A 86 -18.69 6.62 -2.99
N ALA A 87 -17.61 6.72 -3.76
CA ALA A 87 -16.29 6.27 -3.33
C ALA A 87 -15.74 7.15 -2.19
N ILE A 88 -15.89 8.47 -2.28
CA ILE A 88 -15.49 9.41 -1.23
C ILE A 88 -16.26 9.13 0.07
N PHE A 89 -17.57 8.90 -0.03
CA PHE A 89 -18.39 8.54 1.12
C PHE A 89 -17.95 7.22 1.76
N ALA A 90 -17.72 6.19 0.95
CA ALA A 90 -17.22 4.90 1.44
C ALA A 90 -15.85 5.04 2.14
N MET A 91 -14.94 5.85 1.58
CA MET A 91 -13.64 6.15 2.21
C MET A 91 -13.81 6.88 3.55
N ALA A 92 -14.71 7.86 3.62
CA ALA A 92 -14.99 8.61 4.84
C ALA A 92 -15.54 7.70 5.94
N VAL A 93 -16.46 6.78 5.61
CA VAL A 93 -16.99 5.77 6.55
C VAL A 93 -15.87 4.82 6.99
N ALA A 94 -15.09 4.28 6.05
CA ALA A 94 -13.99 3.36 6.35
C ALA A 94 -12.88 4.02 7.20
N SER A 95 -12.67 5.33 7.07
CA SER A 95 -11.69 6.06 7.90
C SER A 95 -12.05 6.06 9.40
N ARG A 96 -13.32 5.79 9.74
CA ARG A 96 -13.82 5.74 11.12
C ARG A 96 -13.73 4.35 11.74
N THR A 97 -13.52 3.30 10.95
CA THR A 97 -13.58 1.90 11.42
C THR A 97 -12.23 1.37 11.91
N GLY A 98 -11.20 2.21 12.03
CA GLY A 98 -9.88 1.78 12.50
C GLY A 98 -9.13 0.84 11.54
N GLY A 99 -9.60 0.69 10.30
CA GLY A 99 -9.01 -0.24 9.31
C GLY A 99 -7.55 0.06 8.92
N LEU A 100 -7.01 1.21 9.35
CA LEU A 100 -5.64 1.65 9.13
C LEU A 100 -4.80 1.65 10.41
N ASP A 101 -5.37 1.27 11.56
CA ASP A 101 -4.71 1.36 12.87
C ASP A 101 -3.55 0.37 13.03
N TRP A 102 -3.40 -0.57 12.08
CA TRP A 102 -2.23 -1.45 11.99
C TRP A 102 -0.96 -0.72 11.52
N ILE A 103 -1.09 0.47 10.93
CA ILE A 103 0.04 1.31 10.51
C ILE A 103 0.49 2.13 11.72
N GLY A 104 1.75 1.97 12.13
CA GLY A 104 2.33 2.73 13.24
C GLY A 104 2.44 4.23 12.95
N PRO A 105 2.58 5.07 13.99
CA PRO A 105 2.70 6.52 13.84
C PRO A 105 3.89 6.89 12.95
N LEU A 106 3.73 7.96 12.16
CA LEU A 106 4.74 8.41 11.22
C LEU A 106 6.05 8.79 11.94
N ALA A 107 7.15 8.13 11.57
CA ALA A 107 8.50 8.54 11.96
C ALA A 107 9.30 9.01 10.74
N ALA A 108 10.33 9.82 10.97
CA ALA A 108 11.21 10.31 9.90
C ALA A 108 11.84 9.17 9.08
N ARG A 109 12.15 8.05 9.75
CA ARG A 109 12.66 6.83 9.10
C ARG A 109 11.69 6.25 8.06
N ASP A 110 10.38 6.44 8.22
CA ASP A 110 9.38 5.90 7.29
C ASP A 110 9.35 6.70 6.00
N VAL A 111 9.57 8.02 6.08
CA VAL A 111 9.75 8.89 4.91
C VAL A 111 10.99 8.50 4.14
N VAL A 112 12.13 8.36 4.83
CA VAL A 112 13.40 7.91 4.21
C VAL A 112 13.24 6.53 3.57
N ARG A 113 12.60 5.59 4.27
CA ARG A 113 12.30 4.25 3.75
C ARG A 113 11.39 4.30 2.53
N GLY A 114 10.35 5.14 2.55
CA GLY A 114 9.44 5.31 1.42
C GLY A 114 10.13 5.89 0.18
N ILE A 115 10.93 6.94 0.35
CA ILE A 115 11.70 7.55 -0.75
C ILE A 115 12.74 6.57 -1.27
N SER A 116 13.48 5.89 -0.38
CA SER A 116 14.44 4.87 -0.81
C SER A 116 13.75 3.75 -1.59
N ALA A 117 12.62 3.24 -1.10
CA ALA A 117 11.87 2.20 -1.78
C ALA A 117 11.35 2.63 -3.16
N LEU A 118 10.97 3.91 -3.32
CA LEU A 118 10.57 4.47 -4.60
C LEU A 118 11.73 4.54 -5.60
N LEU A 119 12.92 4.92 -5.13
CA LEU A 119 14.08 5.15 -5.99
C LEU A 119 14.87 3.86 -6.28
N SER A 120 15.12 3.02 -5.27
CA SER A 120 15.97 1.83 -5.37
C SER A 120 15.24 0.49 -5.26
N GLY A 121 13.91 0.51 -5.13
CA GLY A 121 13.06 -0.69 -5.09
C GLY A 121 12.62 -1.09 -3.68
N MET A 122 11.39 -1.61 -3.56
CA MET A 122 10.75 -1.89 -2.26
C MET A 122 11.43 -3.00 -1.44
N VAL A 123 12.13 -3.91 -2.10
CA VAL A 123 12.79 -5.08 -1.47
C VAL A 123 14.28 -4.86 -1.24
N THR A 124 14.83 -3.73 -1.68
CA THR A 124 16.26 -3.43 -1.52
C THR A 124 16.57 -3.11 -0.06
N PRO A 125 17.52 -3.82 0.58
CA PRO A 125 17.78 -3.64 2.01
C PRO A 125 18.22 -2.23 2.39
N LEU A 126 17.83 -1.80 3.59
CA LEU A 126 18.26 -0.56 4.23
C LEU A 126 19.21 -0.86 5.40
N PRO A 127 20.25 -0.03 5.62
CA PRO A 127 20.63 1.13 4.81
C PRO A 127 21.36 0.75 3.51
N THR A 128 22.08 -0.37 3.48
CA THR A 128 22.90 -0.77 2.32
C THR A 128 22.31 -1.98 1.61
N PRO A 129 22.18 -1.96 0.26
CA PRO A 129 22.57 -0.88 -0.65
C PRO A 129 21.49 0.19 -0.90
N GLY A 130 20.27 0.01 -0.35
CA GLY A 130 19.07 0.76 -0.77
C GLY A 130 19.18 2.28 -0.61
N LEU A 131 19.59 2.77 0.56
CA LEU A 131 19.65 4.21 0.85
C LEU A 131 20.75 4.90 0.04
N TRP A 132 21.91 4.27 -0.07
CA TRP A 132 23.05 4.82 -0.82
C TRP A 132 22.75 4.93 -2.31
N LEU A 133 22.11 3.91 -2.89
CA LEU A 133 21.67 3.96 -4.28
C LEU A 133 20.61 5.04 -4.50
N ALA A 134 19.62 5.12 -3.61
CA ALA A 134 18.58 6.14 -3.69
C ALA A 134 19.17 7.57 -3.58
N ALA A 135 20.13 7.78 -2.68
CA ALA A 135 20.81 9.06 -2.52
C ALA A 135 21.65 9.41 -3.77
N ALA A 136 22.49 8.49 -4.25
CA ALA A 136 23.30 8.71 -5.45
C ALA A 136 22.42 8.99 -6.69
N PHE A 137 21.36 8.22 -6.87
CA PHE A 137 20.40 8.42 -7.94
C PHE A 137 19.66 9.77 -7.81
N GLY A 138 19.16 10.11 -6.62
CA GLY A 138 18.49 11.38 -6.37
C GLY A 138 19.39 12.60 -6.59
N LEU A 139 20.65 12.53 -6.15
CA LEU A 139 21.64 13.59 -6.35
C LEU A 139 21.99 13.77 -7.83
N THR A 140 22.22 12.69 -8.57
CA THR A 140 22.53 12.76 -10.01
C THR A 140 21.36 13.28 -10.83
N LEU A 141 20.12 12.87 -10.52
CA LEU A 141 18.93 13.42 -11.14
C LEU A 141 18.75 14.91 -10.83
N THR A 142 18.97 15.33 -9.57
CA THR A 142 18.89 16.74 -9.17
C THR A 142 19.95 17.59 -9.86
N ALA A 143 21.19 17.11 -9.94
CA ALA A 143 22.27 17.78 -10.66
C ALA A 143 21.97 17.92 -12.15
N SER A 144 21.41 16.88 -12.78
CA SER A 144 20.96 16.91 -14.18
C SER A 144 19.85 17.95 -14.41
N LEU A 145 18.86 18.00 -13.52
CA LEU A 145 17.78 18.99 -13.57
C LEU A 145 18.29 20.42 -13.36
N TRP A 146 19.32 20.61 -12.54
CA TRP A 146 19.95 21.91 -12.33
C TRP A 146 20.71 22.38 -13.57
N ASP A 147 21.42 21.46 -14.23
CA ASP A 147 22.15 21.72 -15.48
C ASP A 147 21.23 22.07 -16.64
N ARG A 148 20.13 21.31 -16.79
CA ARG A 148 19.14 21.48 -17.86
C ARG A 148 17.73 21.47 -17.28
N ARG A 149 17.31 22.65 -16.82
CA ARG A 149 15.98 22.86 -16.25
C ARG A 149 14.88 22.57 -17.29
N PRO A 150 13.88 21.74 -16.97
CA PRO A 150 12.68 21.58 -17.80
C PRO A 150 11.90 22.90 -17.88
N ASP A 151 10.97 22.99 -18.83
CA ASP A 151 10.03 24.10 -18.86
C ASP A 151 9.13 24.07 -17.61
N MET A 152 8.54 25.22 -17.26
CA MET A 152 7.74 25.34 -16.03
C MET A 152 6.55 24.37 -16.00
N ARG A 153 6.03 23.98 -17.17
CA ARG A 153 4.96 22.99 -17.29
C ARG A 153 5.46 21.60 -16.91
N ALA A 154 6.57 21.13 -17.48
CA ALA A 154 7.16 19.86 -17.09
C ALA A 154 7.59 19.86 -15.62
N VAL A 155 8.18 20.95 -15.10
CA VAL A 155 8.49 21.09 -13.66
C VAL A 155 7.22 20.92 -12.81
N THR A 156 6.11 21.52 -13.23
CA THR A 156 4.85 21.42 -12.49
C THR A 156 4.33 19.98 -12.45
N VAL A 157 4.28 19.32 -13.60
CA VAL A 157 3.68 17.98 -13.73
C VAL A 157 4.59 16.88 -13.15
N LEU A 158 5.90 16.98 -13.38
CA LEU A 158 6.87 15.92 -13.08
C LEU A 158 7.60 16.12 -11.74
N VAL A 159 7.56 17.31 -11.15
CA VAL A 159 8.25 17.61 -9.88
C VAL A 159 7.27 18.16 -8.85
N LEU A 160 6.60 19.28 -9.14
CA LEU A 160 5.77 19.97 -8.15
C LEU A 160 4.60 19.10 -7.67
N ILE A 161 3.82 18.51 -8.57
CA ILE A 161 2.69 17.64 -8.22
C ILE A 161 3.14 16.41 -7.41
N PRO A 162 4.19 15.66 -7.82
CA PRO A 162 4.82 14.63 -6.99
C PRO A 162 5.25 15.10 -5.60
N CYS A 163 5.94 16.24 -5.49
CA CYS A 163 6.37 16.79 -4.20
C CYS A 163 5.17 17.19 -3.33
N CYS A 164 4.14 17.82 -3.91
CA CYS A 164 2.89 18.14 -3.23
C CYS A 164 2.20 16.86 -2.73
N PHE A 165 2.18 15.78 -3.53
CA PHE A 165 1.61 14.52 -3.09
C PHE A 165 2.34 13.94 -1.87
N VAL A 166 3.68 13.89 -1.91
CA VAL A 166 4.47 13.40 -0.77
C VAL A 166 4.23 14.28 0.45
N GLY A 167 4.22 15.61 0.29
CA GLY A 167 3.95 16.56 1.36
C GLY A 167 2.56 16.36 1.97
N ILE A 168 1.52 16.27 1.16
CA ILE A 168 0.14 16.02 1.62
C ILE A 168 0.07 14.64 2.31
N ALA A 169 0.67 13.59 1.73
CA ALA A 169 0.67 12.26 2.34
C ALA A 169 1.35 12.25 3.71
N VAL A 170 2.47 12.97 3.87
CA VAL A 170 3.16 13.16 5.15
C VAL A 170 2.26 13.91 6.13
N LEU A 171 1.67 15.03 5.71
CA LEU A 171 0.78 15.85 6.57
C LEU A 171 -0.45 15.05 7.04
N VAL A 172 -1.11 14.33 6.14
CA VAL A 172 -2.23 13.45 6.51
C VAL A 172 -1.75 12.34 7.45
N SER A 173 -0.54 11.82 7.23
CA SER A 173 0.04 10.77 8.07
C SER A 173 0.38 11.18 9.49
N LEU A 174 0.54 12.49 9.76
CA LEU A 174 0.68 13.01 11.13
C LEU A 174 -0.63 12.86 11.93
N SER A 175 -1.79 12.92 11.26
CA SER A 175 -3.10 12.78 11.90
C SER A 175 -3.64 11.35 11.83
N ARG A 176 -3.35 10.64 10.74
CA ARG A 176 -3.83 9.28 10.46
C ARG A 176 -2.73 8.50 9.75
N PRO A 177 -2.11 7.49 10.37
CA PRO A 177 -0.99 6.80 9.76
C PRO A 177 -1.37 6.12 8.44
N ILE A 178 -0.96 6.70 7.32
CA ILE A 178 -1.19 6.15 5.98
C ILE A 178 0.09 6.01 5.16
N PHE A 179 1.21 6.53 5.66
CA PHE A 179 2.47 6.58 4.92
C PHE A 179 3.08 5.20 4.78
N LEU A 180 2.97 4.63 3.59
CA LEU A 180 3.58 3.35 3.23
C LEU A 180 4.22 3.46 1.86
N PRO A 181 5.33 2.75 1.57
CA PRO A 181 5.96 2.77 0.25
C PRO A 181 4.96 2.52 -0.91
N ARG A 182 3.97 1.65 -0.70
CA ARG A 182 2.91 1.36 -1.70
C ARG A 182 2.09 2.59 -2.12
N ILE A 183 1.92 3.62 -1.30
CA ILE A 183 1.15 4.81 -1.69
C ILE A 183 1.92 5.67 -2.69
N LEU A 184 3.25 5.54 -2.70
CA LEU A 184 4.16 6.26 -3.58
C LEU A 184 4.29 5.59 -4.96
N CYS A 185 3.68 4.42 -5.19
CA CYS A 185 3.92 3.62 -6.40
C CYS A 185 3.59 4.35 -7.71
N TRP A 186 2.61 5.25 -7.72
CA TRP A 186 2.27 6.01 -8.92
C TRP A 186 3.34 7.06 -9.26
N LEU A 187 4.17 7.50 -8.29
CA LEU A 187 5.26 8.45 -8.50
C LEU A 187 6.36 7.89 -9.42
N VAL A 188 6.36 6.57 -9.65
CA VAL A 188 7.22 5.94 -10.65
C VAL A 188 6.96 6.53 -12.04
N VAL A 189 5.71 6.88 -12.39
CA VAL A 189 5.38 7.46 -13.71
C VAL A 189 6.08 8.81 -13.95
N PRO A 190 5.85 9.85 -13.12
CA PRO A 190 6.52 11.13 -13.33
C PRO A 190 8.03 10.99 -13.20
N LEU A 191 8.53 10.10 -12.33
CA LEU A 191 9.95 9.84 -12.20
C LEU A 191 10.55 9.26 -13.50
N CYS A 192 9.95 8.22 -14.07
CA CYS A 192 10.39 7.64 -15.34
C CYS A 192 10.32 8.64 -16.49
N ALA A 193 9.26 9.44 -16.57
CA ALA A 193 9.13 10.49 -17.58
C ALA A 193 10.23 11.56 -17.41
N LEU A 194 10.56 11.95 -16.19
CA LEU A 194 11.61 12.92 -15.88
C LEU A 194 13.00 12.39 -16.22
N ILE A 195 13.28 11.12 -15.92
CA ILE A 195 14.52 10.43 -16.31
C ILE A 195 14.63 10.40 -17.83
N GLY A 196 13.58 9.94 -18.52
CA GLY A 196 13.55 9.87 -19.98
C GLY A 196 13.76 11.25 -20.62
N TYR A 197 13.11 12.28 -20.08
CA TYR A 197 13.30 13.67 -20.51
C TYR A 197 14.77 14.12 -20.37
N GLN A 198 15.40 13.85 -19.24
CA GLN A 198 16.79 14.25 -19.00
C GLN A 198 17.80 13.44 -19.82
N LEU A 199 17.58 12.13 -19.99
CA LEU A 199 18.45 11.28 -20.82
C LEU A 199 18.33 11.59 -22.31
N GLY A 200 17.19 12.13 -22.75
CA GLY A 200 16.96 12.56 -24.13
C GLY A 200 17.62 13.90 -24.49
N ARG A 201 18.06 14.69 -23.50
CA ARG A 201 18.71 15.98 -23.72
C ARG A 201 20.23 15.89 -23.55
N ALA A 202 20.95 16.75 -24.26
CA ALA A 202 22.38 16.92 -24.06
C ALA A 202 22.65 17.61 -22.71
N SER A 203 23.22 16.87 -21.76
CA SER A 203 23.69 17.36 -20.45
C SER A 203 25.05 16.76 -20.13
N ARG A 204 25.88 17.49 -19.38
CA ARG A 204 27.16 16.98 -18.85
C ARG A 204 26.98 15.80 -17.90
N PHE A 205 25.79 15.65 -17.29
CA PHE A 205 25.48 14.57 -16.37
C PHE A 205 24.78 13.37 -17.03
N ARG A 206 24.58 13.39 -18.36
CA ARG A 206 23.81 12.35 -19.06
C ARG A 206 24.35 10.94 -18.83
N LEU A 207 25.66 10.73 -18.96
CA LEU A 207 26.27 9.41 -18.75
C LEU A 207 26.22 8.98 -17.29
N VAL A 208 26.43 9.92 -16.37
CA VAL A 208 26.36 9.65 -14.91
C VAL A 208 24.93 9.27 -14.52
N LEU A 209 23.93 10.00 -15.00
CA LEU A 209 22.51 9.70 -14.77
C LEU A 209 22.12 8.35 -15.38
N ALA A 210 22.59 8.05 -16.60
CA ALA A 210 22.34 6.75 -17.24
C ALA A 210 22.95 5.62 -16.41
N GLY A 211 24.21 5.76 -15.98
CA GLY A 211 24.89 4.78 -15.11
C GLY A 211 24.17 4.59 -13.77
N ALA A 212 23.81 5.68 -13.09
CA ALA A 212 23.09 5.63 -11.82
C ALA A 212 21.70 4.99 -11.97
N THR A 213 20.97 5.30 -13.05
CA THR A 213 19.66 4.70 -13.36
C THR A 213 19.81 3.20 -13.59
N SER A 214 20.73 2.80 -14.47
CA SER A 214 20.98 1.40 -14.81
C SER A 214 21.41 0.58 -13.59
N LEU A 215 22.32 1.12 -12.78
CA LEU A 215 22.79 0.46 -11.56
C LEU A 215 21.65 0.27 -10.55
N THR A 216 20.84 1.32 -10.33
CA THR A 216 19.71 1.27 -9.40
C THR A 216 18.66 0.27 -9.86
N PHE A 217 18.34 0.25 -11.16
CA PHE A 217 17.40 -0.71 -11.73
C PHE A 217 17.92 -2.15 -11.66
N LEU A 218 19.19 -2.37 -12.02
CA LEU A 218 19.83 -3.69 -11.97
C LEU A 218 19.85 -4.24 -10.56
N ILE A 219 20.27 -3.45 -9.57
CA ILE A 219 20.32 -3.89 -8.18
C ILE A 219 18.91 -4.14 -7.65
N GLY A 220 17.96 -3.24 -7.89
CA GLY A 220 16.56 -3.44 -7.49
C GLY A 220 15.97 -4.72 -8.10
N LEU A 221 16.27 -4.99 -9.38
CA LEU A 221 15.85 -6.21 -10.06
C LEU A 221 16.53 -7.46 -9.46
N ILE A 222 17.82 -7.42 -9.17
CA ILE A 222 18.54 -8.52 -8.51
C ILE A 222 17.88 -8.85 -7.17
N TRP A 223 17.60 -7.85 -6.33
CA TRP A 223 16.91 -8.10 -5.05
C TRP A 223 15.51 -8.68 -5.24
N GLN A 224 14.77 -8.22 -6.26
CA GLN A 224 13.46 -8.76 -6.58
C GLN A 224 13.51 -10.23 -7.06
N LEU A 225 14.56 -10.61 -7.80
CA LEU A 225 14.71 -11.96 -8.36
C LEU A 225 15.41 -12.95 -7.42
N VAL A 226 16.34 -12.48 -6.58
CA VAL A 226 17.17 -13.33 -5.70
C VAL A 226 16.61 -13.42 -4.29
N VAL A 227 15.75 -12.48 -3.87
CA VAL A 227 15.02 -12.56 -2.59
C VAL A 227 13.52 -12.88 -2.75
N PRO A 228 13.08 -13.85 -3.59
CA PRO A 228 11.64 -14.17 -3.66
C PRO A 228 11.10 -14.89 -2.42
N GLY A 229 11.97 -15.45 -1.56
CA GLY A 229 11.56 -16.44 -0.55
C GLY A 229 11.53 -15.99 0.91
N THR A 230 12.25 -14.93 1.30
CA THR A 230 12.42 -14.62 2.74
C THR A 230 11.45 -13.57 3.27
N VAL A 231 10.57 -13.00 2.44
CA VAL A 231 9.59 -11.99 2.89
C VAL A 231 8.15 -12.44 2.67
N LYS A 232 7.93 -13.43 1.79
CA LYS A 232 6.58 -13.96 1.54
C LYS A 232 6.28 -15.07 2.53
N GLU A 233 5.09 -15.01 3.12
CA GLU A 233 4.58 -16.05 4.01
C GLU A 233 4.54 -17.41 3.29
N PRO A 234 5.17 -18.47 3.84
CA PRO A 234 5.29 -19.77 3.18
C PRO A 234 3.99 -20.60 3.31
N TRP A 235 2.83 -20.00 3.00
CA TRP A 235 1.51 -20.60 3.16
C TRP A 235 1.35 -21.95 2.48
N ARG A 236 1.97 -22.12 1.30
CA ARG A 236 1.92 -23.40 0.59
C ARG A 236 2.56 -24.52 1.42
N GLU A 237 3.75 -24.30 1.93
CA GLU A 237 4.48 -25.28 2.75
C GLU A 237 3.77 -25.50 4.10
N ALA A 238 3.39 -24.40 4.76
CA ALA A 238 2.71 -24.45 6.05
C ALA A 238 1.41 -25.25 5.97
N LEU A 239 0.54 -24.93 5.00
CA LEU A 239 -0.74 -25.61 4.86
C LEU A 239 -0.60 -27.02 4.30
N MET A 240 0.39 -27.34 3.45
CA MET A 240 0.66 -28.74 3.09
C MET A 240 1.02 -29.60 4.31
N THR A 241 1.81 -29.03 5.23
CA THR A 241 2.21 -29.71 6.47
C THR A 241 1.04 -29.87 7.43
N LEU A 242 0.21 -28.84 7.57
CA LEU A 242 -0.88 -28.78 8.55
C LEU A 242 -2.16 -29.50 8.09
N ARG A 243 -2.40 -29.62 6.78
CA ARG A 243 -3.70 -30.06 6.21
C ARG A 243 -4.28 -31.34 6.86
N PRO A 244 -3.51 -32.42 7.11
CA PRO A 244 -4.06 -33.62 7.73
C PRO A 244 -4.54 -33.41 9.18
N GLY A 245 -3.94 -32.46 9.90
CA GLY A 245 -4.39 -32.04 11.23
C GLY A 245 -5.64 -31.18 11.15
N LEU A 246 -5.62 -30.17 10.28
CA LEU A 246 -6.73 -29.23 10.07
C LEU A 246 -8.02 -29.92 9.60
N GLN A 247 -7.92 -30.92 8.73
CA GLN A 247 -9.09 -31.70 8.26
C GLN A 247 -9.76 -32.53 9.36
N ARG A 248 -9.04 -32.84 10.43
CA ARG A 248 -9.53 -33.59 11.59
C ARG A 248 -9.88 -32.68 12.77
N ALA A 249 -9.81 -31.36 12.60
CA ALA A 249 -10.13 -30.42 13.65
C ALA A 249 -11.65 -30.41 13.91
N ASP A 250 -12.04 -30.51 15.17
CA ASP A 250 -13.42 -30.23 15.58
C ASP A 250 -13.72 -28.73 15.38
N LEU A 251 -12.72 -27.88 15.59
CA LEU A 251 -12.79 -26.44 15.42
C LEU A 251 -11.46 -25.90 14.85
N LEU A 252 -11.54 -25.17 13.73
CA LEU A 252 -10.42 -24.42 13.16
C LEU A 252 -10.66 -22.93 13.33
N VAL A 253 -9.87 -22.29 14.17
CA VAL A 253 -9.96 -20.86 14.49
C VAL A 253 -8.92 -20.07 13.70
N LEU A 254 -9.37 -19.00 13.05
CA LEU A 254 -8.53 -17.97 12.47
C LEU A 254 -8.40 -16.82 13.47
N SER A 255 -7.18 -16.36 13.73
CA SER A 255 -6.96 -15.23 14.64
C SER A 255 -7.58 -13.92 14.10
N PRO A 256 -7.82 -12.90 14.95
CA PRO A 256 -8.63 -11.73 14.58
C PRO A 256 -8.15 -10.92 13.36
N ARG A 257 -6.85 -10.94 13.05
CA ARG A 257 -6.25 -10.26 11.88
C ARG A 257 -5.76 -11.23 10.82
N PHE A 258 -6.08 -12.52 10.93
CA PHE A 258 -5.78 -13.52 9.91
C PHE A 258 -6.60 -13.27 8.65
N ASN A 259 -6.00 -13.44 7.47
CA ASN A 259 -6.71 -13.29 6.20
C ASN A 259 -7.38 -14.61 5.77
N PRO A 260 -8.71 -14.73 5.84
CA PRO A 260 -9.40 -15.99 5.54
C PRO A 260 -9.26 -16.43 4.08
N LEU A 261 -8.99 -15.51 3.14
CA LEU A 261 -8.78 -15.85 1.73
C LEU A 261 -7.55 -16.75 1.51
N ILE A 262 -6.63 -16.78 2.48
CA ILE A 262 -5.46 -17.67 2.43
C ILE A 262 -5.91 -19.13 2.47
N LEU A 263 -6.86 -19.48 3.35
CA LEU A 263 -7.37 -20.85 3.42
C LEU A 263 -8.19 -21.20 2.18
N GLU A 264 -9.04 -20.29 1.71
CA GLU A 264 -9.82 -20.51 0.49
C GLU A 264 -8.92 -20.82 -0.72
N TYR A 265 -7.77 -20.15 -0.82
CA TYR A 265 -6.84 -20.36 -1.92
C TYR A 265 -5.91 -21.57 -1.74
N TYR A 266 -5.31 -21.75 -0.56
CA TYR A 266 -4.25 -22.75 -0.34
C TYR A 266 -4.74 -24.07 0.26
N ALA A 267 -5.88 -24.08 0.94
CA ALA A 267 -6.46 -25.26 1.56
C ALA A 267 -8.00 -25.27 1.43
N PRO A 268 -8.53 -25.26 0.19
CA PRO A 268 -9.98 -25.28 -0.01
C PRO A 268 -10.61 -26.57 0.56
N GLY A 269 -11.83 -26.44 1.04
CA GLY A 269 -12.62 -27.55 1.59
C GLY A 269 -12.34 -27.91 3.04
N LEU A 270 -11.63 -27.08 3.80
CA LEU A 270 -11.55 -27.23 5.26
C LEU A 270 -12.91 -26.92 5.91
N GLY A 271 -13.38 -27.82 6.76
CA GLY A 271 -14.61 -27.65 7.54
C GLY A 271 -14.37 -26.92 8.87
N ASN A 272 -15.47 -26.53 9.54
CA ASN A 272 -15.46 -25.97 10.89
C ASN A 272 -14.54 -24.74 11.09
N VAL A 273 -14.34 -23.96 10.02
CA VAL A 273 -13.57 -22.72 10.08
C VAL A 273 -14.40 -21.64 10.77
N ARG A 274 -13.80 -20.99 11.76
CA ARG A 274 -14.37 -19.86 12.49
C ARG A 274 -13.36 -18.73 12.61
N MET A 275 -13.84 -17.49 12.58
CA MET A 275 -13.01 -16.31 12.80
C MET A 275 -13.10 -15.91 14.28
N TRP A 276 -11.98 -15.82 14.98
CA TRP A 276 -11.96 -15.27 16.33
C TRP A 276 -12.33 -13.79 16.27
N ASP A 277 -13.50 -13.45 16.79
CA ASP A 277 -14.04 -12.09 16.76
C ASP A 277 -14.07 -11.49 18.16
N GLU A 278 -12.93 -10.98 18.61
CA GLU A 278 -12.81 -10.19 19.86
C GLU A 278 -12.29 -8.77 19.63
N THR A 279 -11.94 -8.43 18.40
CA THR A 279 -11.44 -7.09 18.08
C THR A 279 -12.62 -6.15 17.82
N LEU A 280 -12.88 -5.27 18.78
CA LEU A 280 -13.62 -4.03 18.54
C LEU A 280 -12.61 -2.91 18.21
N PRO A 281 -12.74 -2.20 17.08
CA PRO A 281 -13.75 -2.34 16.01
C PRO A 281 -13.50 -3.51 15.04
N PRO A 282 -14.54 -3.98 14.31
CA PRO A 282 -14.42 -5.04 13.31
C PRO A 282 -13.37 -4.70 12.25
N THR A 283 -12.48 -5.65 11.99
CA THR A 283 -11.41 -5.49 11.00
C THR A 283 -11.89 -5.77 9.58
N ILE A 284 -11.14 -5.35 8.56
CA ILE A 284 -11.41 -5.76 7.17
C ILE A 284 -11.46 -7.31 7.06
N MET A 285 -10.67 -8.02 7.86
CA MET A 285 -10.65 -9.49 7.84
C MET A 285 -11.95 -10.10 8.35
N THR A 286 -12.56 -9.53 9.41
CA THR A 286 -13.90 -9.97 9.88
C THR A 286 -14.98 -9.75 8.81
N SER A 287 -14.93 -8.62 8.09
CA SER A 287 -15.86 -8.34 6.98
C SER A 287 -15.67 -9.29 5.79
N VAL A 288 -14.43 -9.69 5.50
CA VAL A 288 -14.13 -10.69 4.46
C VAL A 288 -14.59 -12.08 4.91
N ALA A 289 -14.35 -12.45 6.17
CA ALA A 289 -14.83 -13.71 6.74
C ALA A 289 -16.35 -13.84 6.64
N ALA A 290 -17.10 -12.79 6.98
CA ALA A 290 -18.55 -12.75 6.84
C ALA A 290 -19.01 -12.96 5.39
N LYS A 291 -18.33 -12.34 4.41
CA LYS A 291 -18.62 -12.54 2.97
C LYS A 291 -18.32 -13.96 2.48
N LEU A 292 -17.39 -14.65 3.12
CA LEU A 292 -17.07 -16.05 2.84
C LEU A 292 -17.97 -17.03 3.63
N GLY A 293 -18.94 -16.53 4.42
CA GLY A 293 -19.79 -17.38 5.26
C GLY A 293 -19.06 -18.00 6.46
N ILE A 294 -17.89 -17.48 6.83
CA ILE A 294 -17.12 -17.94 8.00
C ILE A 294 -17.71 -17.27 9.24
N ALA A 295 -18.33 -18.06 10.12
CA ALA A 295 -18.91 -17.57 11.36
C ALA A 295 -17.85 -17.16 12.38
N SER A 296 -18.20 -16.25 13.28
CA SER A 296 -17.36 -15.83 14.40
C SER A 296 -17.31 -16.88 15.52
N VAL A 297 -16.25 -16.87 16.32
CA VAL A 297 -16.12 -17.63 17.57
C VAL A 297 -15.56 -16.71 18.66
N SER A 298 -16.09 -16.82 19.88
CA SER A 298 -15.61 -16.06 21.04
C SER A 298 -14.48 -16.78 21.78
N ARG A 299 -13.63 -16.07 22.53
CA ARG A 299 -12.59 -16.74 23.34
C ARG A 299 -13.17 -17.70 24.36
N ALA A 300 -14.30 -17.36 24.99
CA ALA A 300 -14.98 -18.23 25.93
C ALA A 300 -15.38 -19.56 25.28
N GLU A 301 -15.90 -19.52 24.06
CA GLU A 301 -16.25 -20.72 23.29
C GLU A 301 -15.01 -21.53 22.88
N ILE A 302 -13.91 -20.87 22.51
CA ILE A 302 -12.63 -21.55 22.25
C ILE A 302 -12.14 -22.27 23.52
N ILE A 303 -12.13 -21.59 24.67
CA ILE A 303 -11.71 -22.15 25.96
C ILE A 303 -12.58 -23.36 26.32
N GLN A 304 -13.90 -23.22 26.21
CA GLN A 304 -14.84 -24.31 26.50
C GLN A 304 -14.61 -25.52 25.58
N THR A 305 -14.35 -25.28 24.30
CA THR A 305 -14.10 -26.34 23.32
C THR A 305 -12.80 -27.09 23.64
N VAL A 306 -11.73 -26.36 24.01
CA VAL A 306 -10.46 -26.96 24.45
C VAL A 306 -10.65 -27.76 25.75
N ALA A 307 -11.41 -27.23 26.71
CA ALA A 307 -11.71 -27.88 27.99
C ALA A 307 -12.55 -29.16 27.81
N ALA A 308 -13.43 -29.19 26.80
CA ALA A 308 -14.21 -30.37 26.43
C ALA A 308 -13.38 -31.47 25.73
N GLY A 309 -12.06 -31.31 25.61
CA GLY A 309 -11.16 -32.29 24.99
C GLY A 309 -11.29 -32.37 23.46
N ARG A 310 -11.97 -31.41 22.82
CA ARG A 310 -12.07 -31.34 21.37
C ARG A 310 -10.74 -30.93 20.75
N ARG A 311 -10.51 -31.36 19.50
CA ARG A 311 -9.33 -30.98 18.74
C ARG A 311 -9.51 -29.58 18.15
N VAL A 312 -8.83 -28.61 18.72
CA VAL A 312 -8.86 -27.20 18.28
C VAL A 312 -7.55 -26.84 17.62
N TRP A 313 -7.63 -26.29 16.41
CA TRP A 313 -6.50 -25.69 15.71
C TRP A 313 -6.69 -24.17 15.65
N ILE A 314 -5.64 -23.41 15.93
CA ILE A 314 -5.63 -21.96 15.77
C ILE A 314 -4.52 -21.56 14.81
N LEU A 315 -4.87 -20.82 13.75
CA LEU A 315 -3.93 -20.23 12.81
C LEU A 315 -3.80 -18.74 13.10
N SER A 316 -2.58 -18.28 13.33
CA SER A 316 -2.26 -16.91 13.71
C SER A 316 -1.14 -16.30 12.88
N ASN A 317 -1.21 -14.98 12.68
CA ASN A 317 -0.12 -14.17 12.14
C ASN A 317 0.66 -13.48 13.28
N THR A 318 1.85 -12.94 13.00
CA THR A 318 2.69 -12.25 14.01
C THR A 318 1.95 -11.22 14.86
N PRO A 319 1.08 -10.34 14.30
CA PRO A 319 0.38 -9.34 15.09
C PRO A 319 -0.61 -9.92 16.10
N ASP A 320 -1.00 -11.18 15.92
CA ASP A 320 -2.01 -11.85 16.75
C ASP A 320 -1.40 -12.78 17.82
N LEU A 321 -0.07 -12.93 17.85
CA LEU A 321 0.62 -13.72 18.86
C LEU A 321 0.30 -13.33 20.31
N PRO A 322 0.06 -12.05 20.67
CA PRO A 322 -0.38 -11.70 22.02
C PRO A 322 -1.71 -12.35 22.42
N PHE A 323 -2.69 -12.45 21.50
CA PHE A 323 -3.97 -13.11 21.78
C PHE A 323 -3.78 -14.61 22.05
N LEU A 324 -2.93 -15.24 21.25
CA LEU A 324 -2.58 -16.65 21.42
C LEU A 324 -1.88 -16.91 22.77
N ALA A 325 -0.93 -16.05 23.15
CA ALA A 325 -0.24 -16.13 24.44
C ALA A 325 -1.20 -15.96 25.62
N GLU A 326 -2.17 -15.05 25.52
CA GLU A 326 -3.21 -14.88 26.54
C GLU A 326 -4.15 -16.08 26.63
N LEU A 327 -4.54 -16.68 25.49
CA LEU A 327 -5.36 -17.89 25.47
C LEU A 327 -4.63 -19.06 26.13
N SER A 328 -3.35 -19.26 25.81
CA SER A 328 -2.51 -20.33 26.39
C SER A 328 -2.31 -20.22 27.90
N ARG A 329 -2.57 -19.05 28.51
CA ARG A 329 -2.60 -18.90 29.98
C ARG A 329 -3.93 -19.36 30.61
N ALA A 330 -5.01 -19.39 29.82
CA ALA A 330 -6.36 -19.73 30.28
C ALA A 330 -6.76 -21.18 30.00
N VAL A 331 -6.03 -21.88 29.13
CA VAL A 331 -6.23 -23.31 28.82
C VAL A 331 -4.97 -24.11 29.10
N ARG A 332 -5.08 -25.44 29.03
CA ARG A 332 -3.92 -26.34 29.08
C ARG A 332 -2.90 -26.02 27.97
N LEU A 333 -1.66 -26.44 28.18
CA LEU A 333 -0.62 -26.30 27.16
C LEU A 333 -1.03 -26.97 25.84
N PRO A 334 -0.67 -26.38 24.69
CA PRO A 334 -0.94 -26.98 23.40
C PRO A 334 -0.17 -28.28 23.22
N ALA A 335 -0.74 -29.19 22.44
CA ALA A 335 -0.14 -30.47 22.09
C ALA A 335 0.94 -30.33 21.01
N ASP A 336 0.75 -29.37 20.10
CA ASP A 336 1.71 -29.05 19.03
C ASP A 336 1.71 -27.54 18.78
N GLU A 337 2.88 -26.98 18.50
CA GLU A 337 3.04 -25.61 18.05
C GLU A 337 4.05 -25.60 16.90
N LYS A 338 3.63 -25.08 15.76
CA LYS A 338 4.46 -24.96 14.57
C LYS A 338 4.54 -23.51 14.14
N GLN A 339 5.75 -23.05 13.86
CA GLN A 339 6.01 -21.71 13.41
C GLN A 339 6.75 -21.73 12.07
N TRP A 340 6.34 -20.85 11.16
CA TRP A 340 7.05 -20.60 9.91
C TRP A 340 7.55 -19.16 9.88
N LEU A 341 8.77 -18.98 9.39
CA LEU A 341 9.46 -17.71 9.39
C LEU A 341 9.30 -16.98 8.06
N CYS A 342 9.06 -15.67 8.14
CA CYS A 342 9.26 -14.73 7.05
C CYS A 342 10.59 -14.01 7.30
N GLY A 343 11.67 -14.65 6.85
CA GLY A 343 13.02 -14.16 7.04
C GLY A 343 13.49 -14.50 8.45
N LYS A 344 13.53 -13.51 9.34
CA LYS A 344 13.99 -13.70 10.73
C LYS A 344 12.87 -13.68 11.77
N SER A 345 11.62 -13.50 11.35
CA SER A 345 10.48 -13.35 12.26
C SER A 345 9.40 -14.38 11.94
N PRO A 346 8.75 -14.97 12.96
CA PRO A 346 7.61 -15.85 12.73
C PRO A 346 6.48 -15.05 12.09
N CYS A 347 5.93 -15.55 10.99
CA CYS A 347 4.81 -14.93 10.30
C CYS A 347 3.56 -15.81 10.25
N ILE A 348 3.73 -17.13 10.40
CA ILE A 348 2.64 -18.08 10.55
C ILE A 348 2.90 -18.87 11.82
N THR A 349 1.93 -18.90 12.71
CA THR A 349 1.94 -19.77 13.89
C THR A 349 0.67 -20.59 13.88
N ALA A 350 0.82 -21.91 14.01
CA ALA A 350 -0.29 -22.84 14.13
C ALA A 350 -0.16 -23.58 15.45
N VAL A 351 -1.23 -23.58 16.23
CA VAL A 351 -1.28 -24.24 17.54
C VAL A 351 -2.40 -25.26 17.57
N GLU A 352 -2.09 -26.45 18.06
CA GLU A 352 -3.04 -27.54 18.25
C GLU A 352 -3.28 -27.79 19.74
N TRP A 353 -4.54 -27.87 20.12
CA TRP A 353 -4.98 -28.52 21.35
C TRP A 353 -5.67 -29.84 20.97
N ALA A 354 -5.02 -30.97 21.21
CA ALA A 354 -5.57 -32.31 20.97
C ALA A 354 -5.97 -32.96 22.30
N PRO A 355 -7.03 -33.79 22.38
CA PRO A 355 -7.40 -34.50 23.62
C PRO A 355 -6.17 -35.15 24.26
N GLY A 356 -6.06 -35.09 25.59
CA GLY A 356 -4.96 -35.72 26.31
C GLY A 356 -4.90 -37.23 26.00
N PRO A 357 -3.73 -37.88 26.17
CA PRO A 357 -3.68 -39.33 26.09
C PRO A 357 -4.70 -39.90 27.09
N ALA A 358 -5.64 -40.67 26.56
CA ALA A 358 -6.71 -41.30 27.33
C ALA A 358 -6.14 -42.33 28.32
#